data_AF-A0A0G0F2R7-F1
#
_entry.id   AF-A0A0G0F2R7-F1
#
_cell.length_a   1.000
_cell.length_b   1.000
_cell.length_c   1.000
_cell.angle_alpha   90.00
_cell.angle_beta   90.00
_cell.angle_gamma   90.00
#
_symmetry.space_group_name_H-M   'P 1'
#
loop_
_entity.id
_entity.type
_entity.pdbx_description
1 polymer ?
#
loop_
_entity_poly.entity_id
_entity_poly.type
_entity_poly.pdbx_seq_one_letter_code
_entity_poly.pdbx_strand_id
1 'polypeptide(L)'
;MGKLENKMKLTKKQIDGFWGETGPYSEVNLIKQVRILDDRISRVFLVVEVNINPTTFEMVLKNRDNAEFRNDVMIQQLLDTAEYRDPDFGYVSRAFEAKYINEEILLKAGNHRKYCEETIIKMHKFIMNEINKVIKE
;
A
#
# COMPACT_ATOMS: atom_id res chain seq x y z
N MET A 1 6.07 -31.21 23.87
CA MET A 1 6.20 -29.78 24.23
C MET A 1 5.45 -28.98 23.18
N GLY A 2 4.26 -28.49 23.55
CA GLY A 2 3.35 -27.81 22.63
C GLY A 2 3.84 -26.42 22.25
N LYS A 3 3.94 -26.17 20.94
CA LYS A 3 3.76 -24.81 20.42
C LYS A 3 2.26 -24.62 20.28
N LEU A 4 1.67 -23.88 21.22
CA LEU A 4 0.35 -23.29 21.02
C LEU A 4 0.48 -22.36 19.80
N GLU A 5 0.02 -22.83 18.65
CA GLU A 5 -0.21 -21.98 17.49
C GLU A 5 -1.12 -20.85 17.91
N ASN A 6 -0.58 -19.65 17.80
CA ASN A 6 -1.19 -18.42 18.25
C ASN A 6 -2.39 -18.14 17.33
N LYS A 7 -3.58 -18.64 17.67
CA LYS A 7 -4.83 -18.32 16.98
C LYS A 7 -5.00 -16.80 17.01
N MET A 8 -4.63 -16.10 15.93
CA MET A 8 -4.72 -14.65 15.83
C MET A 8 -6.19 -14.21 15.74
N LYS A 9 -6.88 -14.16 16.89
CA LYS A 9 -8.06 -13.30 17.02
C LYS A 9 -7.57 -11.87 16.82
N LEU A 10 -8.11 -11.18 15.82
CA LEU A 10 -7.78 -9.79 15.56
C LEU A 10 -8.06 -8.96 16.82
N THR A 11 -7.08 -8.17 17.21
CA THR A 11 -7.25 -7.18 18.28
C THR A 11 -8.12 -6.03 17.79
N LYS A 12 -8.78 -5.30 18.71
CA LYS A 12 -9.54 -4.09 18.36
C LYS A 12 -8.69 -3.11 17.55
N LYS A 13 -7.41 -2.92 17.94
CA LYS A 13 -6.45 -2.09 17.21
C LYS A 13 -6.26 -2.53 15.75
N GLN A 14 -6.23 -3.84 15.48
CA GLN A 14 -6.10 -4.35 14.11
C GLN A 14 -7.38 -4.17 13.29
N ILE A 15 -8.55 -4.30 13.93
CA ILE A 15 -9.84 -4.03 13.29
C ILE A 15 -9.92 -2.55 12.92
N ASP A 16 -9.66 -1.66 13.87
CA ASP A 16 -9.66 -0.20 13.65
C ASP A 16 -8.62 0.19 12.57
N GLY A 17 -7.47 -0.50 12.55
CA GLY A 17 -6.40 -0.30 11.58
C GLY A 17 -6.65 -0.83 10.17
N PHE A 18 -7.83 -1.41 9.88
CA PHE A 18 -8.25 -1.71 8.50
C PHE A 18 -8.89 -0.52 7.80
N TRP A 19 -9.38 0.47 8.55
CA TRP A 19 -10.16 1.63 8.09
C TRP A 19 -11.50 1.33 7.41
N GLY A 20 -11.70 0.18 6.79
CA GLY A 20 -12.96 -0.20 6.17
C GLY A 20 -13.92 -0.82 7.18
N GLU A 21 -15.22 -0.59 6.99
CA GLU A 21 -16.28 -1.11 7.86
C GLU A 21 -16.33 -2.65 7.89
N THR A 22 -15.97 -3.29 6.78
CA THR A 22 -16.07 -4.76 6.60
C THR A 22 -14.76 -5.43 6.18
N GLY A 23 -13.66 -4.68 6.09
CA GLY A 23 -12.39 -5.20 5.60
C GLY A 23 -11.33 -4.12 5.38
N PRO A 24 -10.16 -4.48 4.83
CA PRO A 24 -9.09 -3.54 4.57
C PRO A 24 -9.51 -2.49 3.54
N TYR A 25 -9.22 -1.23 3.85
CA TYR A 25 -9.43 -0.08 2.98
C TYR A 25 -8.09 0.63 2.77
N SER A 26 -7.78 1.01 1.54
CA SER A 26 -6.50 1.64 1.18
C SER A 26 -6.72 2.47 -0.08
N GLU A 27 -5.81 3.40 -0.35
CA GLU A 27 -5.96 4.37 -1.42
C GLU A 27 -4.75 4.35 -2.34
N VAL A 28 -4.99 4.51 -3.64
CA VAL A 28 -3.95 4.75 -4.65
C VAL A 28 -4.24 6.09 -5.31
N ASN A 29 -3.27 6.99 -5.23
CA ASN A 29 -3.36 8.36 -5.65
C ASN A 29 -2.55 8.60 -6.93
N LEU A 30 -3.11 9.36 -7.87
CA LEU A 30 -2.37 9.97 -8.98
C LEU A 30 -2.41 11.49 -8.80
N ILE A 31 -1.29 12.06 -8.39
CA ILE A 31 -1.18 13.43 -7.91
C ILE A 31 -0.43 14.27 -8.96
N LYS A 32 -1.01 15.41 -9.35
CA LYS A 32 -0.33 16.42 -10.16
C LYS A 32 0.24 17.50 -9.25
N GLN A 33 1.56 17.54 -9.09
CA GLN A 33 2.26 18.56 -8.31
C GLN A 33 2.71 19.69 -9.22
N VAL A 34 2.23 20.92 -8.98
CA VAL A 34 2.70 22.13 -9.66
C VAL A 34 3.72 22.83 -8.75
N ARG A 35 4.96 22.95 -9.21
CA ARG A 35 6.06 23.60 -8.49
C ARG A 35 6.27 25.00 -9.06
N ILE A 36 6.11 26.02 -8.23
CA ILE A 36 6.24 27.44 -8.58
C ILE A 36 7.62 27.91 -8.12
N LEU A 37 8.29 28.71 -8.94
CA LEU A 37 9.55 29.38 -8.61
C LEU A 37 9.39 30.85 -8.98
N ASP A 38 9.61 31.73 -8.00
CA ASP A 38 9.39 33.17 -8.10
C ASP A 38 7.95 33.48 -8.54
N ASP A 39 7.79 34.13 -9.69
CA ASP A 39 6.51 34.56 -10.27
C ASP A 39 5.94 33.60 -11.33
N ARG A 40 6.52 32.41 -11.49
CA ARG A 40 6.13 31.46 -12.56
C ARG A 40 6.04 30.01 -12.13
N ILE A 41 5.23 29.25 -12.87
CA ILE A 41 5.25 27.79 -12.81
C ILE A 41 6.61 27.32 -13.35
N SER A 42 7.37 26.64 -12.49
CA SER A 42 8.69 26.12 -12.83
C SER A 42 8.60 24.73 -13.45
N ARG A 43 7.87 23.82 -12.78
CA ARG A 43 7.81 22.41 -13.15
C ARG A 43 6.48 21.82 -12.72
N VAL A 44 5.99 20.83 -13.47
CA VAL A 44 4.88 19.98 -13.07
C VAL A 44 5.41 18.56 -12.93
N PHE A 45 5.01 17.85 -11.89
CA PHE A 45 5.32 16.43 -11.67
C PHE A 45 4.03 15.64 -11.56
N LEU A 46 4.06 14.40 -12.05
CA LEU A 46 3.06 13.38 -11.75
C LEU A 46 3.66 12.42 -10.73
N VAL A 47 2.91 12.16 -9.67
CA VAL A 47 3.31 11.28 -8.57
C VAL A 47 2.24 10.21 -8.39
N VAL A 48 2.66 8.95 -8.29
CA VAL A 48 1.78 7.87 -7.82
C VAL A 48 2.17 7.54 -6.40
N GLU A 49 1.20 7.66 -5.50
CA GLU A 49 1.36 7.42 -4.07
C GLU A 49 0.30 6.42 -3.61
N VAL A 50 0.63 5.60 -2.62
CA VAL A 50 -0.27 4.61 -2.05
C VAL A 50 -0.35 4.81 -0.56
N ASN A 51 -1.57 4.89 -0.03
CA ASN A 51 -1.85 4.93 1.41
C ASN A 51 -2.36 3.55 1.82
N ILE A 52 -1.53 2.80 2.52
CA ILE A 52 -1.80 1.43 2.95
C ILE A 52 -2.28 1.49 4.41
N ASN A 53 -3.43 0.87 4.70
CA ASN A 53 -3.89 0.82 6.09
C ASN A 53 -2.88 0.08 6.98
N PRO A 54 -2.73 0.49 8.25
CA PRO A 54 -1.73 -0.07 9.15
C PRO A 54 -1.77 -1.59 9.26
N THR A 55 -2.97 -2.18 9.40
CA THR A 55 -3.08 -3.63 9.62
C THR A 55 -2.62 -4.42 8.40
N THR A 56 -3.00 -3.98 7.19
CA THR A 56 -2.54 -4.61 5.95
C THR A 56 -1.04 -4.54 5.83
N PHE A 57 -0.46 -3.34 6.02
CA PHE A 57 0.97 -3.13 5.88
C PHE A 57 1.74 -4.03 6.85
N GLU A 58 1.39 -4.00 8.14
CA GLU A 58 2.09 -4.76 9.17
C GLU A 58 1.97 -6.27 8.99
N MET A 59 0.81 -6.76 8.57
CA MET A 59 0.61 -8.19 8.32
C MET A 59 1.37 -8.66 7.08
N VAL A 60 1.39 -7.88 6.01
CA VAL A 60 2.17 -8.23 4.81
C VAL A 60 3.67 -8.11 5.09
N LEU A 61 4.12 -7.09 5.82
CA LEU A 61 5.52 -6.94 6.22
C LEU A 61 6.02 -8.14 7.02
N LYS A 62 5.22 -8.63 7.99
CA LYS A 62 5.54 -9.84 8.76
C LYS A 62 5.63 -11.10 7.89
N ASN A 63 4.99 -11.09 6.73
CA ASN A 63 4.96 -12.20 5.78
C ASN A 63 5.78 -11.90 4.52
N ARG A 64 6.64 -10.88 4.51
CA ARG A 64 7.36 -10.42 3.30
C ARG A 64 8.17 -11.53 2.60
N ASP A 65 8.65 -12.51 3.38
CA ASP A 65 9.46 -13.64 2.91
C ASP A 65 8.62 -14.88 2.52
N ASN A 66 7.29 -14.81 2.62
CA ASN A 66 6.39 -15.86 2.15
C ASN A 66 6.55 -16.05 0.62
N ALA A 67 6.36 -17.28 0.14
CA ALA A 67 6.38 -17.60 -1.28
C ALA A 67 5.46 -16.70 -2.14
N GLU A 68 4.34 -16.21 -1.58
CA GLU A 68 3.39 -15.30 -2.24
C GLU A 68 4.02 -13.92 -2.58
N PHE A 69 5.00 -13.46 -1.78
CA PHE A 69 5.48 -12.07 -1.78
C PHE A 69 6.99 -11.91 -2.01
N ARG A 70 7.81 -12.90 -1.64
CA ARG A 70 9.28 -12.78 -1.67
C ARG A 70 9.86 -12.42 -3.04
N ASN A 71 9.15 -12.78 -4.12
CA ASN A 71 9.54 -12.50 -5.50
C ASN A 71 8.67 -11.42 -6.16
N ASP A 72 7.73 -10.82 -5.43
CA ASP A 72 6.86 -9.76 -5.94
C ASP A 72 7.55 -8.41 -5.75
N VAL A 73 8.24 -7.96 -6.80
CA VAL A 73 9.07 -6.74 -6.77
C VAL A 73 8.27 -5.51 -6.34
N MET A 74 7.00 -5.41 -6.74
CA MET A 74 6.17 -4.24 -6.42
C MET A 74 5.79 -4.23 -4.94
N ILE A 75 5.42 -5.38 -4.38
CA ILE A 75 5.17 -5.49 -2.94
C ILE A 75 6.45 -5.15 -2.16
N GLN A 76 7.60 -5.71 -2.54
CA GLN A 76 8.87 -5.40 -1.85
C GLN A 76 9.18 -3.91 -1.92
N GLN A 77 9.07 -3.28 -3.10
CA GLN A 77 9.29 -1.84 -3.24
C GLN A 77 8.34 -1.03 -2.34
N LEU A 78 7.03 -1.33 -2.36
CA LEU A 78 6.06 -0.62 -1.53
C LEU A 78 6.39 -0.74 -0.04
N LEU A 79 6.79 -1.93 0.42
CA LEU A 79 7.18 -2.19 1.80
C LEU A 79 8.47 -1.46 2.19
N ASP A 80 9.47 -1.45 1.31
CA ASP A 80 10.79 -0.89 1.59
C ASP A 80 10.78 0.65 1.60
N THR A 81 9.89 1.29 0.83
CA THR A 81 9.82 2.76 0.74
C THR A 81 8.65 3.39 1.50
N ALA A 82 7.86 2.59 2.21
CA ALA A 82 6.73 3.11 2.97
C ALA A 82 7.18 3.83 4.25
N GLU A 83 6.55 4.96 4.52
CA GLU A 83 6.71 5.72 5.75
C GLU A 83 5.37 5.78 6.48
N TYR A 84 5.35 5.43 7.76
CA TYR A 84 4.18 5.65 8.59
C TYR A 84 4.00 7.15 8.82
N ARG A 85 2.84 7.70 8.43
CA ARG A 85 2.54 9.12 8.66
C ARG A 85 1.76 9.32 9.94
N ASP A 86 0.53 8.81 10.00
CA ASP A 86 -0.36 8.93 11.15
C ASP A 86 -1.51 7.90 11.04
N PRO A 87 -2.45 7.84 12.01
CA PRO A 87 -3.56 6.89 11.95
C PRO A 87 -4.54 7.08 10.78
N ASP A 88 -4.64 8.28 10.22
CA ASP A 88 -5.59 8.62 9.16
C ASP A 88 -5.00 8.36 7.76
N PHE A 89 -3.67 8.47 7.61
CA PHE A 89 -2.94 8.24 6.36
C PHE A 89 -2.18 6.90 6.32
N GLY A 90 -1.94 6.28 7.47
CA GLY A 90 -1.31 4.97 7.58
C GLY A 90 0.12 4.95 7.05
N TYR A 91 0.46 3.94 6.25
CA TYR A 91 1.75 3.82 5.60
C TYR A 91 1.67 4.34 4.18
N VAL A 92 2.45 5.39 3.91
CA VAL A 92 2.46 6.08 2.61
C VAL A 92 3.70 5.67 1.84
N SER A 93 3.53 5.20 0.60
CA SER A 93 4.63 4.77 -0.26
C SER A 93 4.53 5.37 -1.65
N ARG A 94 5.65 5.83 -2.20
CA ARG A 94 5.70 6.44 -3.53
C ARG A 94 6.13 5.42 -4.58
N ALA A 95 5.22 5.12 -5.49
CA ALA A 95 5.43 4.14 -6.55
C ALA A 95 6.02 4.74 -7.83
N PHE A 96 5.79 6.03 -8.07
CA PHE A 96 6.26 6.72 -9.27
C PHE A 96 6.36 8.22 -9.02
N GLU A 97 7.38 8.86 -9.59
CA GLU A 97 7.45 10.32 -9.72
C GLU A 97 8.22 10.67 -10.98
N ALA A 98 7.63 11.53 -11.81
CA ALA A 98 8.32 12.06 -12.98
C ALA A 98 7.85 13.46 -13.33
N LYS A 99 8.76 14.25 -13.90
CA LYS A 99 8.41 15.57 -14.44
C LYS A 99 7.47 15.39 -15.63
N TYR A 100 6.34 16.08 -15.63
CA TYR A 100 5.40 16.09 -16.74
C TYR A 100 5.96 16.92 -17.90
N ILE A 101 6.48 16.24 -18.92
CA ILE A 101 7.03 16.85 -20.13
C ILE A 101 6.23 16.53 -21.40
N ASN A 102 5.44 15.45 -21.38
CA ASN A 102 4.57 14.99 -22.46
C ASN A 102 3.58 13.93 -21.94
N GLU A 103 2.63 13.54 -22.79
CA GLU A 103 1.59 12.54 -22.50
C GLU A 103 2.14 11.14 -22.20
N GLU A 104 3.37 10.80 -22.65
CA GLU A 104 4.01 9.53 -22.32
C GLU A 104 4.20 9.39 -20.80
N ILE A 105 4.49 10.50 -20.11
CA ILE A 105 4.63 10.51 -18.65
C ILE A 105 3.28 10.26 -17.96
N LEU A 106 2.19 10.78 -18.53
CA LEU A 106 0.84 10.52 -18.02
C LEU A 106 0.46 9.04 -18.17
N LEU A 107 0.76 8.45 -19.33
CA LEU A 107 0.55 7.02 -19.57
C LEU A 107 1.36 6.15 -18.59
N LYS A 108 2.64 6.48 -18.38
CA LYS A 108 3.49 5.76 -17.41
C LYS A 108 2.92 5.87 -15.99
N ALA A 109 2.54 7.07 -15.56
CA ALA A 109 1.93 7.28 -14.25
C ALA A 109 0.63 6.47 -14.10
N GLY A 110 -0.20 6.42 -15.15
CA GLY A 110 -1.40 5.59 -15.19
C GLY A 110 -1.12 4.09 -15.07
N ASN A 111 -0.08 3.60 -15.75
CA ASN A 111 0.33 2.19 -15.64
C ASN A 111 0.83 1.86 -14.23
N HIS A 112 1.68 2.72 -13.64
CA HIS A 112 2.12 2.55 -12.25
C HIS A 112 0.96 2.57 -11.26
N ARG A 113 0.00 3.49 -11.45
CA ARG A 113 -1.23 3.54 -10.63
C ARG A 113 -2.00 2.23 -10.71
N LYS A 114 -2.22 1.70 -11.91
CA LYS A 114 -2.92 0.42 -12.10
C LYS A 114 -2.17 -0.75 -11.44
N TYR A 115 -0.85 -0.81 -11.58
CA TYR A 115 -0.05 -1.82 -10.90
C TYR A 115 -0.13 -1.70 -9.38
N CYS A 116 -0.15 -0.49 -8.82
CA CYS A 116 -0.41 -0.27 -7.39
C CYS A 116 -1.79 -0.77 -6.97
N GLU A 117 -2.84 -0.45 -7.73
CA GLU A 117 -4.21 -0.91 -7.45
C GLU A 117 -4.27 -2.44 -7.36
N GLU A 118 -3.71 -3.14 -8.35
CA GLU A 118 -3.65 -4.60 -8.40
C GLU A 118 -2.83 -5.19 -7.24
N THR A 119 -1.70 -4.54 -6.90
CA THR A 119 -0.82 -4.96 -5.81
C THR A 119 -1.52 -4.85 -4.45
N ILE A 120 -2.22 -3.73 -4.20
CA ILE A 120 -2.95 -3.53 -2.96
C ILE A 120 -4.11 -4.51 -2.82
N ILE A 121 -4.83 -4.79 -3.91
CA ILE A 121 -5.86 -5.84 -3.93
C ILE A 121 -5.25 -7.21 -3.59
N LYS A 122 -4.05 -7.53 -4.10
CA LYS A 122 -3.35 -8.78 -3.76
C LYS A 122 -3.00 -8.84 -2.27
N MET A 123 -2.47 -7.76 -1.70
CA MET A 123 -2.17 -7.65 -0.27
C MET A 123 -3.45 -7.84 0.58
N HIS A 124 -4.55 -7.19 0.21
CA HIS A 124 -5.85 -7.32 0.87
C HIS A 124 -6.39 -8.76 0.83
N LYS A 125 -6.33 -9.41 -0.33
CA LYS A 125 -6.77 -10.82 -0.47
C LYS A 125 -5.98 -11.75 0.44
N PHE A 126 -4.67 -11.57 0.51
CA PHE A 126 -3.82 -12.37 1.37
C PHE A 126 -4.23 -12.25 2.84
N ILE A 127 -4.35 -11.02 3.38
CA ILE A 127 -4.71 -10.84 4.79
C ILE A 127 -6.10 -11.37 5.10
N MET A 128 -7.08 -11.20 4.20
CA MET A 128 -8.43 -11.71 4.39
C MET A 128 -8.44 -13.24 4.42
N ASN A 129 -7.62 -13.89 3.59
CA ASN A 129 -7.46 -15.34 3.62
C ASN A 129 -6.80 -15.81 4.93
N GLU A 130 -5.77 -15.13 5.40
CA GLU A 130 -5.10 -15.45 6.67
C GLU A 130 -6.07 -15.32 7.86
N ILE A 131 -6.90 -14.27 7.89
CA ILE A 131 -7.93 -14.08 8.92
C ILE A 131 -8.97 -15.20 8.87
N ASN A 132 -9.45 -15.54 7.67
CA ASN A 132 -10.49 -16.56 7.48
C ASN A 132 -10.02 -17.97 7.86
N LYS A 133 -8.74 -18.30 7.66
CA LYS A 133 -8.15 -19.57 8.13
C LYS A 133 -8.25 -19.68 9.65
N VAL A 134 -7.92 -18.60 10.36
CA VAL A 134 -7.97 -18.55 11.83
C VAL A 134 -9.40 -18.68 12.39
N ILE A 135 -10.42 -18.22 11.66
CA ILE A 135 -11.83 -18.29 12.09
C ILE A 135 -12.43 -19.68 11.91
N LYS A 136 -11.96 -20.46 10.92
CA LYS A 136 -12.52 -21.78 10.58
C LYS A 136 -11.94 -22.95 11.39
N GLU A 137 -10.89 -22.72 12.19
CA GLU A 137 -10.17 -23.71 13.01
C GLU A 137 -10.37 -23.49 14.52
#